data_AF-A0A535PEJ7-F1
#
_entry.id   AF-A0A535PEJ7-F1
#
_cell.length_a   1.000
_cell.length_b   1.000
_cell.length_c   1.000
_cell.angle_alpha   90.00
_cell.angle_beta   90.00
_cell.angle_gamma   90.00
#
_symmetry.space_group_name_H-M   'P 1'
#
loop_
_entity.id
_entity.type
_entity.pdbx_description
1 polymer ?
#
loop_
_entity_poly.entity_id
_entity_poly.type
_entity_poly.pdbx_seq_one_letter_code
_entity_poly.pdbx_strand_id
1 'polypeptide(L)'
;MTASRPAAPTPAAPVPGRVLGGAELLRSVGLLADGPVTWGRPVASGRPGVYVVEWPESRPDAPVDLAVVGKWIERLPGLRLDGARPTSRGLAARLHDFWLPGQVVVYVGMTTSSIGARVAAFYRTPLGDRRPHAGGQWLKTLRGLERARVWWAETNAPEEYEDGIFGAFAATIDASAAGAPRLADREVILPFANLQTAMGVRKAHGISGSVQPREEEAAAPERRIVEVPDGDADGAAESARGRPLEPHRPAASAPPRGSGAAPTGRTPDDVASINDLLQEVACRRLLRELSVADAAAELSARGFLRGTRAQPVAVLRELLKNGRIEGAVQDTDRRWAIRCVREGGR
;
A
#
# COMPACT_ATOMS: atom_id res chain seq x y z
N MET A 1 46.38 10.27 -4.93
CA MET A 1 45.45 10.55 -6.04
C MET A 1 44.34 9.52 -6.00
N THR A 2 43.27 9.79 -5.24
CA THR A 2 42.10 8.91 -5.13
C THR A 2 41.11 9.32 -6.21
N ALA A 3 40.92 8.45 -7.20
CA ALA A 3 40.02 8.67 -8.32
C ALA A 3 38.57 8.79 -7.82
N SER A 4 37.96 9.94 -8.10
CA SER A 4 36.55 10.21 -7.79
C SER A 4 35.65 9.35 -8.68
N ARG A 5 34.75 8.59 -8.06
CA ARG A 5 33.77 7.75 -8.77
C ARG A 5 32.74 8.69 -9.44
N PRO A 6 32.45 8.54 -10.75
CA PRO A 6 31.46 9.40 -11.39
C PRO A 6 30.08 9.17 -10.75
N ALA A 7 29.38 10.28 -10.50
CA ALA A 7 28.00 10.27 -10.04
C ALA A 7 27.12 9.49 -11.03
N ALA A 8 26.22 8.65 -10.52
CA ALA A 8 25.23 7.97 -11.35
C ALA A 8 24.40 9.03 -12.11
N PRO A 9 24.10 8.82 -13.41
CA PRO A 9 23.27 9.75 -14.15
C PRO A 9 21.90 9.88 -13.47
N THR A 10 21.51 11.11 -13.17
CA THR A 10 20.13 11.43 -12.74
C THR A 10 19.17 10.90 -13.82
N PRO A 11 18.14 10.12 -13.47
CA PRO A 11 17.17 9.67 -14.45
C PRO A 11 16.54 10.89 -15.13
N ALA A 12 16.61 10.93 -16.46
CA ALA A 12 16.01 12.00 -17.25
C ALA A 12 14.49 12.00 -17.02
N ALA A 13 13.91 13.18 -16.82
CA ALA A 13 12.48 13.33 -16.66
C ALA A 13 11.73 12.79 -17.91
N PRO A 14 10.57 12.14 -17.75
CA PRO A 14 9.77 11.67 -18.88
C PRO A 14 9.39 12.83 -19.81
N VAL A 15 9.44 12.58 -21.12
CA VAL A 15 8.98 13.55 -22.13
C VAL A 15 7.49 13.33 -22.39
N PRO A 16 6.65 14.37 -22.38
CA PRO A 16 5.23 14.25 -22.72
C PRO A 16 5.02 13.62 -24.10
N GLY A 17 4.02 12.74 -24.22
CA GLY A 17 3.68 12.04 -25.46
C GLY A 17 4.54 10.80 -25.76
N ARG A 18 5.60 10.55 -25.00
CA ARG A 18 6.38 9.30 -25.13
C ARG A 18 5.68 8.16 -24.39
N VAL A 19 5.39 7.08 -25.08
CA VAL A 19 4.91 5.85 -24.46
C VAL A 19 6.05 5.18 -23.71
N LEU A 20 5.89 4.98 -22.40
CA LEU A 20 6.83 4.18 -21.59
C LEU A 20 6.23 2.80 -21.31
N GLY A 21 6.99 1.76 -21.63
CA GLY A 21 6.69 0.40 -21.17
C GLY A 21 6.91 0.25 -19.67
N GLY A 22 6.44 -0.84 -19.06
CA GLY A 22 6.55 -1.08 -17.62
C GLY A 22 8.00 -1.13 -17.12
N ALA A 23 8.91 -1.74 -17.89
CA ALA A 23 10.33 -1.75 -17.57
C ALA A 23 10.97 -0.35 -17.62
N GLU A 24 10.60 0.46 -18.62
CA GLU A 24 11.12 1.83 -18.77
C GLU A 24 10.57 2.74 -17.68
N LEU A 25 9.30 2.58 -17.33
CA LEU A 25 8.65 3.33 -16.27
C LEU A 25 9.30 3.06 -14.90
N LEU A 26 9.58 1.80 -14.57
CA LEU A 26 10.35 1.44 -13.37
C LEU A 26 11.75 2.08 -13.37
N ARG A 27 12.46 2.03 -14.50
CA ARG A 27 13.80 2.66 -14.61
C ARG A 27 13.75 4.18 -14.50
N SER A 28 12.68 4.83 -14.96
CA SER A 28 12.52 6.28 -14.89
C SER A 28 12.49 6.81 -13.45
N VAL A 29 12.11 5.97 -12.48
CA VAL A 29 12.14 6.29 -11.05
C VAL A 29 13.37 5.72 -10.33
N GLY A 30 14.36 5.22 -11.08
CA GLY A 30 15.61 4.68 -10.52
C GLY A 30 15.55 3.22 -10.05
N LEU A 31 14.49 2.48 -10.37
CA LEU A 31 14.41 1.05 -10.05
C LEU A 31 15.00 0.17 -11.16
N LEU A 32 15.55 -0.98 -10.76
CA LEU A 32 15.91 -2.03 -11.70
C LEU A 32 14.68 -2.91 -11.95
N ALA A 33 14.22 -2.93 -13.19
CA ALA A 33 13.09 -3.74 -13.60
C ALA A 33 13.49 -5.20 -13.84
N ASP A 34 12.80 -6.11 -13.16
CA ASP A 34 12.81 -7.55 -13.40
C ASP A 34 11.58 -7.98 -14.24
N GLY A 35 11.68 -9.17 -14.83
CA GLY A 35 10.66 -9.73 -15.71
C GLY A 35 10.95 -9.52 -17.21
N PRO A 36 9.93 -9.56 -18.09
CA PRO A 36 8.51 -9.70 -17.76
C PRO A 36 8.13 -11.17 -17.56
N VAL A 37 7.04 -11.40 -16.82
CA VAL A 37 6.26 -12.65 -16.93
C VAL A 37 4.89 -12.36 -17.53
N THR A 38 4.35 -13.31 -18.28
CA THR A 38 2.97 -13.23 -18.77
C THR A 38 1.97 -13.31 -17.62
N TRP A 39 0.87 -12.57 -17.70
CA TRP A 39 -0.22 -12.62 -16.74
C TRP A 39 -0.72 -14.06 -16.54
N GLY A 40 -1.00 -14.43 -15.30
CA GLY A 40 -1.32 -15.79 -14.89
C GLY A 40 -0.10 -16.66 -14.57
N ARG A 41 1.13 -16.23 -14.92
CA ARG A 41 2.36 -16.92 -14.53
C ARG A 41 2.88 -16.42 -13.16
N PRO A 42 3.59 -17.28 -12.41
CA PRO A 42 4.20 -16.88 -11.14
C PRO A 42 5.27 -15.78 -11.34
N VAL A 43 5.29 -14.79 -10.45
CA VAL A 43 6.38 -13.81 -10.35
C VAL A 43 7.40 -14.32 -9.34
N ALA A 44 8.67 -14.40 -9.74
CA ALA A 44 9.76 -14.96 -8.95
C ALA A 44 10.35 -13.94 -7.96
N SER A 45 9.51 -13.31 -7.13
CA SER A 45 9.95 -12.44 -6.04
C SER A 45 9.15 -12.68 -4.77
N GLY A 46 9.86 -13.10 -3.72
CA GLY A 46 9.34 -13.27 -2.37
C GLY A 46 9.38 -12.01 -1.52
N ARG A 47 9.80 -10.86 -2.09
CA ARG A 47 10.15 -9.65 -1.35
C ARG A 47 9.16 -8.51 -1.54
N PRO A 48 9.23 -7.46 -0.69
CA PRO A 48 8.45 -6.25 -0.86
C PRO A 48 8.86 -5.51 -2.13
N GLY A 49 7.94 -4.72 -2.67
CA GLY A 49 8.24 -3.81 -3.78
C GLY A 49 7.02 -3.45 -4.61
N VAL A 50 7.28 -3.11 -5.87
CA VAL A 50 6.30 -2.60 -6.83
C VAL A 50 6.22 -3.51 -8.05
N TYR A 51 5.08 -3.52 -8.72
CA TYR A 51 4.86 -4.23 -9.97
C TYR A 51 3.99 -3.42 -10.92
N VAL A 52 4.23 -3.61 -12.22
CA VAL A 52 3.55 -2.92 -13.31
C VAL A 52 2.94 -3.96 -14.23
N VAL A 53 1.65 -3.81 -14.54
CA VAL A 53 0.95 -4.59 -15.55
C VAL A 53 0.90 -3.78 -16.84
N GLU A 54 1.52 -4.34 -17.86
CA GLU A 54 1.66 -3.75 -19.18
C GLU A 54 0.83 -4.54 -20.19
N TRP A 55 0.00 -3.84 -20.94
CA TRP A 55 -0.74 -4.37 -22.08
C TRP A 55 0.21 -4.59 -23.28
N PRO A 56 0.00 -5.64 -24.10
CA PRO A 56 0.98 -6.01 -25.14
C PRO A 56 1.31 -4.90 -26.15
N GLU A 57 0.32 -4.08 -26.47
CA GLU A 57 0.34 -3.04 -27.51
C GLU A 57 -0.54 -1.87 -27.07
N SER A 58 -0.25 -0.67 -27.57
CA SER A 58 -1.14 0.48 -27.38
C SER A 58 -2.45 0.26 -28.14
N ARG A 59 -3.57 0.66 -27.54
CA ARG A 59 -4.89 0.56 -28.19
C ARG A 59 -5.64 1.89 -28.10
N PRO A 60 -6.42 2.25 -29.15
CA PRO A 60 -7.28 3.43 -29.08
C PRO A 60 -8.40 3.26 -28.05
N ASP A 61 -8.84 2.01 -27.85
CA ASP A 61 -10.03 1.68 -27.07
C ASP A 61 -9.73 0.57 -26.06
N ALA A 62 -10.26 0.70 -24.84
CA ALA A 62 -10.18 -0.36 -23.85
C ALA A 62 -10.90 -1.62 -24.36
N PRO A 63 -10.23 -2.79 -24.34
CA PRO A 63 -10.86 -4.06 -24.73
C PRO A 63 -11.76 -4.58 -23.59
N VAL A 64 -12.75 -3.81 -23.14
CA VAL A 64 -13.67 -4.19 -22.06
C VAL A 64 -14.59 -5.32 -22.53
N ASP A 65 -14.67 -6.41 -21.76
CA ASP A 65 -15.57 -7.52 -22.02
C ASP A 65 -16.97 -7.28 -21.43
N LEU A 66 -17.93 -6.98 -22.32
CA LEU A 66 -19.31 -6.70 -21.93
C LEU A 66 -19.98 -7.85 -21.16
N ALA A 67 -19.63 -9.10 -21.43
CA ALA A 67 -20.22 -10.24 -20.74
C ALA A 67 -19.69 -10.34 -19.31
N VAL A 68 -18.40 -10.09 -19.09
CA VAL A 68 -17.81 -10.01 -17.75
C VAL A 68 -18.42 -8.85 -16.96
N VAL A 69 -18.59 -7.69 -17.60
CA VAL A 69 -19.25 -6.52 -16.98
C VAL A 69 -20.70 -6.84 -16.58
N GLY A 70 -21.46 -7.52 -17.45
CA GLY A 70 -22.83 -7.95 -17.12
C GLY A 70 -22.88 -8.85 -15.89
N LYS A 71 -22.04 -9.89 -15.85
CA LYS A 71 -21.91 -10.79 -14.69
C LYS A 71 -21.50 -10.05 -13.42
N TRP A 72 -20.68 -9.02 -13.52
CA TRP A 72 -20.28 -8.20 -12.38
C TRP A 72 -21.45 -7.40 -11.80
N ILE A 73 -22.27 -6.79 -12.66
CA ILE A 73 -23.48 -6.06 -12.26
C ILE A 73 -24.52 -7.00 -11.63
N GLU A 74 -24.67 -8.21 -12.17
CA GLU A 74 -25.56 -9.23 -11.61
C GLU A 74 -25.10 -9.70 -10.23
N ARG A 75 -23.80 -9.96 -10.10
CA ARG A 75 -23.17 -10.42 -8.85
C ARG A 75 -23.26 -9.39 -7.72
N LEU A 76 -23.23 -8.10 -8.05
CA LEU A 76 -23.25 -7.02 -7.07
C LEU A 76 -24.51 -6.14 -7.24
N PRO A 77 -25.64 -6.51 -6.62
CA PRO A 77 -26.88 -5.73 -6.69
C PRO A 77 -26.74 -4.29 -6.18
N GLY A 78 -25.72 -4.02 -5.35
CA GLY A 78 -25.36 -2.69 -4.84
C GLY A 78 -24.51 -1.85 -5.78
N LEU A 79 -24.05 -2.38 -6.92
CA LEU A 79 -23.20 -1.65 -7.87
C LEU A 79 -24.01 -0.50 -8.51
N ARG A 80 -23.45 0.71 -8.44
CA ARG A 80 -24.03 1.92 -9.04
C ARG A 80 -23.02 2.64 -9.92
N LEU A 81 -23.53 3.32 -10.92
CA LEU A 81 -22.86 4.31 -11.76
C LEU A 81 -23.59 5.62 -11.58
N ASP A 82 -22.92 6.62 -11.02
CA ASP A 82 -23.47 7.94 -10.68
C ASP A 82 -24.78 7.84 -9.88
N GLY A 83 -24.83 6.89 -8.94
CA GLY A 83 -26.00 6.64 -8.08
C GLY A 83 -27.10 5.77 -8.70
N ALA A 84 -27.08 5.52 -10.01
CA ALA A 84 -28.05 4.66 -10.70
C ALA A 84 -27.52 3.24 -10.93
N ARG A 85 -28.40 2.25 -11.09
CA ARG A 85 -27.97 0.90 -11.49
C ARG A 85 -27.56 0.93 -12.97
N PRO A 86 -26.32 0.58 -13.33
CA PRO A 86 -25.88 0.67 -14.71
C PRO A 86 -26.39 -0.48 -15.56
N THR A 87 -26.41 -0.26 -16.87
CA THR A 87 -26.43 -1.33 -17.87
C THR A 87 -25.00 -1.79 -18.16
N SER A 88 -24.82 -3.00 -18.71
CA SER A 88 -23.48 -3.49 -19.09
C SER A 88 -22.78 -2.55 -20.08
N ARG A 89 -23.54 -1.99 -21.04
CA ARG A 89 -23.02 -1.02 -22.01
C ARG A 89 -22.64 0.30 -21.35
N GLY A 90 -23.47 0.82 -20.44
CA GLY A 90 -23.18 2.06 -19.72
C GLY A 90 -21.95 1.97 -18.84
N LEU A 91 -21.80 0.86 -18.09
CA LEU A 91 -20.62 0.64 -17.26
C LEU A 91 -19.36 0.43 -18.11
N ALA A 92 -19.44 -0.31 -19.21
CA ALA A 92 -18.30 -0.47 -20.11
C ALA A 92 -17.88 0.84 -20.79
N ALA A 93 -18.84 1.69 -21.18
CA ALA A 93 -18.56 3.04 -21.67
C ALA A 93 -17.85 3.87 -20.60
N ARG A 94 -18.32 3.87 -19.35
CA ARG A 94 -17.63 4.55 -18.25
C ARG A 94 -16.20 4.06 -18.06
N LEU A 95 -15.98 2.74 -18.07
CA LEU A 95 -14.62 2.19 -17.95
C LEU A 95 -13.74 2.66 -19.11
N HIS A 96 -14.29 2.68 -20.32
CA HIS A 96 -13.59 3.15 -21.51
C HIS A 96 -13.13 4.61 -21.41
N ASP A 97 -13.90 5.49 -20.74
CA ASP A 97 -13.51 6.89 -20.52
C ASP A 97 -12.21 7.06 -19.69
N PHE A 98 -11.78 6.00 -18.98
CA PHE A 98 -10.52 5.96 -18.23
C PHE A 98 -9.40 5.21 -18.95
N TRP A 99 -9.64 4.75 -20.18
CA TRP A 99 -8.59 4.23 -21.04
C TRP A 99 -7.77 5.38 -21.61
N LEU A 100 -6.46 5.24 -21.58
CA LEU A 100 -5.55 6.25 -22.11
C LEU A 100 -4.99 5.74 -23.45
N PRO A 101 -5.48 6.24 -24.60
CA PRO A 101 -4.91 5.91 -25.89
C PRO A 101 -3.42 6.21 -25.92
N GLY A 102 -2.64 5.40 -26.63
CA GLY A 102 -1.19 5.56 -26.64
C GLY A 102 -0.48 4.86 -25.49
N GLN A 103 -1.17 4.55 -24.37
CA GLN A 103 -0.53 3.96 -23.20
C GLN A 103 -0.62 2.43 -23.19
N VAL A 104 0.42 1.80 -22.66
CA VAL A 104 0.50 0.34 -22.46
C VAL A 104 0.47 -0.04 -20.98
N VAL A 105 0.87 0.84 -20.06
CA VAL A 105 0.76 0.56 -18.63
C VAL A 105 -0.69 0.71 -18.19
N VAL A 106 -1.30 -0.39 -17.71
CA VAL A 106 -2.72 -0.44 -17.34
C VAL A 106 -2.93 -0.56 -15.84
N TYR A 107 -1.90 -0.97 -15.09
CA TYR A 107 -1.95 -1.01 -13.63
C TYR A 107 -0.56 -0.94 -13.02
N VAL A 108 -0.44 -0.28 -11.87
CA VAL A 108 0.72 -0.30 -10.99
C VAL A 108 0.22 -0.74 -9.62
N GLY A 109 0.97 -1.60 -8.94
CA GLY A 109 0.65 -1.93 -7.57
C GLY A 109 1.90 -2.11 -6.72
N MET A 110 1.68 -2.06 -5.42
CA MET A 110 2.73 -2.25 -4.43
C MET A 110 2.37 -3.31 -3.38
N THR A 111 3.39 -3.73 -2.64
CA THR A 111 3.25 -4.61 -1.48
C THR A 111 4.43 -4.47 -0.52
N THR A 112 4.14 -4.46 0.77
CA THR A 112 5.15 -4.50 1.84
C THR A 112 5.54 -5.94 2.24
N SER A 113 4.98 -6.95 1.58
CA SER A 113 5.23 -8.37 1.87
C SER A 113 5.91 -9.07 0.70
N SER A 114 5.16 -9.77 -0.17
CA SER A 114 5.71 -10.46 -1.34
C SER A 114 5.01 -10.00 -2.61
N ILE A 115 5.79 -9.58 -3.61
CA ILE A 115 5.30 -9.26 -4.96
C ILE A 115 4.63 -10.49 -5.58
N GLY A 116 5.30 -11.64 -5.55
CA GLY A 116 4.77 -12.89 -6.09
C GLY A 116 3.42 -13.29 -5.48
N ALA A 117 3.29 -13.23 -4.15
CA ALA A 117 2.03 -13.54 -3.47
C ALA A 117 0.94 -12.52 -3.82
N ARG A 118 1.28 -11.22 -3.90
CA ARG A 118 0.36 -10.15 -4.25
C ARG A 118 -0.19 -10.31 -5.67
N VAL A 119 0.68 -10.58 -6.64
CA VAL A 119 0.29 -10.83 -8.03
C VAL A 119 -0.50 -12.14 -8.15
N ALA A 120 -0.06 -13.23 -7.53
CA ALA A 120 -0.79 -14.50 -7.57
C ALA A 120 -2.20 -14.40 -6.97
N ALA A 121 -2.41 -13.52 -5.98
CA ALA A 121 -3.73 -13.27 -5.44
C ALA A 121 -4.69 -12.61 -6.45
N PHE A 122 -4.19 -11.84 -7.43
CA PHE A 122 -5.06 -11.32 -8.50
C PHE A 122 -5.72 -12.45 -9.27
N TYR A 123 -4.98 -13.51 -9.57
CA TYR A 123 -5.45 -14.61 -10.41
C TYR A 123 -6.56 -15.41 -9.74
N ARG A 124 -6.54 -15.54 -8.41
CA ARG A 124 -7.52 -16.33 -7.66
C ARG A 124 -8.75 -15.54 -7.25
N THR A 125 -8.62 -14.22 -7.06
CA THR A 125 -9.74 -13.40 -6.59
C THR A 125 -10.75 -13.17 -7.71
N PRO A 126 -12.03 -13.54 -7.56
CA PRO A 126 -13.06 -13.16 -8.50
C PRO A 126 -13.24 -11.64 -8.64
N LEU A 127 -13.78 -11.20 -9.78
CA LEU A 127 -14.22 -9.82 -9.97
C LEU A 127 -15.39 -9.52 -9.01
N GLY A 128 -15.28 -8.42 -8.29
CA GLY A 128 -16.26 -7.99 -7.28
C GLY A 128 -15.95 -8.47 -5.85
N ASP A 129 -14.93 -9.30 -5.65
CA ASP A 129 -14.48 -9.62 -4.30
C ASP A 129 -13.75 -8.43 -3.66
N ARG A 130 -14.03 -8.17 -2.39
CA ARG A 130 -13.45 -7.03 -1.66
C ARG A 130 -11.94 -7.14 -1.47
N ARG A 131 -11.44 -8.36 -1.25
CA ARG A 131 -10.03 -8.60 -0.92
C ARG A 131 -9.44 -9.70 -1.81
N PRO A 132 -8.13 -9.62 -2.08
CA PRO A 132 -7.19 -8.62 -1.56
C PRO A 132 -7.02 -7.40 -2.48
N HIS A 133 -7.76 -7.30 -3.59
CA HIS A 133 -7.49 -6.35 -4.68
C HIS A 133 -8.68 -5.47 -5.09
N ALA A 134 -9.35 -4.81 -4.13
CA ALA A 134 -10.43 -3.87 -4.47
C ALA A 134 -9.99 -2.79 -5.47
N GLY A 135 -8.77 -2.27 -5.33
CA GLY A 135 -8.26 -1.14 -6.13
C GLY A 135 -7.77 -1.49 -7.54
N GLY A 136 -7.72 -2.77 -7.93
CA GLY A 136 -7.25 -3.20 -9.25
C GLY A 136 -8.26 -4.08 -10.01
N GLN A 137 -9.51 -4.13 -9.55
CA GLN A 137 -10.55 -5.01 -10.12
C GLN A 137 -10.82 -4.75 -11.60
N TRP A 138 -10.62 -3.53 -12.09
CA TRP A 138 -10.88 -3.16 -13.48
C TRP A 138 -10.01 -3.93 -14.48
N LEU A 139 -8.82 -4.43 -14.09
CA LEU A 139 -8.01 -5.31 -14.94
C LEU A 139 -8.83 -6.50 -15.44
N LYS A 140 -9.66 -7.09 -14.58
CA LYS A 140 -10.46 -8.29 -14.88
C LYS A 140 -11.64 -8.02 -15.79
N THR A 141 -11.92 -6.76 -16.08
CA THR A 141 -12.92 -6.39 -17.10
C THR A 141 -12.35 -6.45 -18.51
N LEU A 142 -11.02 -6.56 -18.67
CA LEU A 142 -10.36 -6.57 -19.96
C LEU A 142 -10.35 -7.97 -20.60
N ARG A 143 -10.74 -8.03 -21.87
CA ARG A 143 -10.54 -9.19 -22.74
C ARG A 143 -9.07 -9.28 -23.16
N GLY A 144 -8.49 -10.46 -23.06
CA GLY A 144 -7.12 -10.70 -23.50
C GLY A 144 -6.06 -10.42 -22.43
N LEU A 145 -6.48 -10.29 -21.16
CA LEU A 145 -5.60 -9.99 -20.02
C LEU A 145 -4.49 -11.04 -19.86
N GLU A 146 -4.70 -12.28 -20.29
CA GLU A 146 -3.71 -13.36 -20.32
C GLU A 146 -2.49 -13.05 -21.20
N ARG A 147 -2.55 -12.04 -22.06
CA ARG A 147 -1.40 -11.60 -22.86
C ARG A 147 -0.60 -10.49 -22.18
N ALA A 148 -1.16 -9.84 -21.16
CA ALA A 148 -0.49 -8.76 -20.45
C ALA A 148 0.82 -9.26 -19.80
N ARG A 149 1.77 -8.34 -19.66
CA ARG A 149 3.08 -8.58 -19.06
C ARG A 149 3.12 -7.97 -17.66
N VAL A 150 3.78 -8.65 -16.74
CA VAL A 150 4.04 -8.15 -15.39
C VAL A 150 5.53 -7.93 -15.24
N TRP A 151 5.90 -6.68 -14.97
CA TRP A 151 7.23 -6.25 -14.58
C TRP A 151 7.24 -5.95 -13.09
N TRP A 152 8.37 -6.07 -12.42
CA TRP A 152 8.47 -5.74 -11.00
C TRP A 152 9.84 -5.22 -10.62
N ALA A 153 9.93 -4.66 -9.43
CA ALA A 153 11.17 -4.28 -8.80
C ALA A 153 11.05 -4.44 -7.28
N GLU A 154 12.04 -5.09 -6.67
CA GLU A 154 12.11 -5.23 -5.21
C GLU A 154 12.54 -3.90 -4.58
N THR A 155 11.86 -3.47 -3.52
CA THR A 155 12.22 -2.26 -2.77
C THR A 155 11.65 -2.30 -1.35
N ASN A 156 12.37 -1.71 -0.40
CA ASN A 156 11.89 -1.55 0.97
C ASN A 156 11.01 -0.29 1.17
N ALA A 157 10.86 0.53 0.13
CA ALA A 157 10.01 1.73 0.14
C ALA A 157 8.89 1.64 -0.93
N PRO A 158 8.06 0.58 -0.94
CA PRO A 158 7.10 0.32 -2.01
C PRO A 158 6.07 1.45 -2.22
N GLU A 159 5.65 2.13 -1.14
CA GLU A 159 4.71 3.27 -1.19
C GLU A 159 5.31 4.47 -1.94
N GLU A 160 6.56 4.83 -1.63
CA GLU A 160 7.27 5.97 -2.25
C GLU A 160 7.50 5.72 -3.75
N TYR A 161 7.93 4.52 -4.11
CA TYR A 161 8.15 4.17 -5.51
C TYR A 161 6.86 4.01 -6.30
N GLU A 162 5.76 3.55 -5.69
CA GLU A 162 4.45 3.53 -6.36
C GLU A 162 3.98 4.94 -6.70
N ASP A 163 4.11 5.87 -5.75
CA ASP A 163 3.78 7.29 -5.97
C ASP A 163 4.67 7.93 -7.04
N GLY A 164 5.99 7.67 -6.98
CA GLY A 164 6.93 8.11 -8.01
C GLY A 164 6.61 7.55 -9.40
N ILE A 165 6.17 6.29 -9.48
CA ILE A 165 5.74 5.67 -10.75
C ILE A 165 4.48 6.34 -11.28
N PHE A 166 3.52 6.69 -10.43
CA PHE A 166 2.34 7.47 -10.87
C PHE A 166 2.73 8.84 -11.39
N GLY A 167 3.65 9.55 -10.71
CA GLY A 167 4.16 10.84 -11.19
C GLY A 167 4.87 10.72 -12.54
N ALA A 168 5.74 9.71 -12.69
CA ALA A 168 6.43 9.45 -13.95
C ALA A 168 5.47 9.06 -15.08
N PHE A 169 4.44 8.27 -14.78
CA PHE A 169 3.38 7.91 -15.72
C PHE A 169 2.57 9.15 -16.14
N ALA A 170 2.13 9.97 -15.19
CA ALA A 170 1.35 11.17 -15.48
C ALA A 170 2.14 12.16 -16.37
N ALA A 171 3.46 12.28 -16.15
CA ALA A 171 4.34 13.12 -16.96
C ALA A 171 4.48 12.67 -18.42
N THR A 172 4.14 11.42 -18.77
CA THR A 172 4.09 10.99 -20.18
C THR A 172 2.81 11.40 -20.89
N ILE A 173 1.78 11.81 -20.15
CA ILE A 173 0.48 12.17 -20.69
C ILE A 173 0.43 13.68 -20.91
N ASP A 174 0.19 14.08 -22.16
CA ASP A 174 -0.22 15.45 -22.43
C ASP A 174 -1.70 15.61 -22.02
N ALA A 175 -1.92 16.15 -20.82
CA ALA A 175 -3.25 16.38 -20.26
C ALA A 175 -4.01 17.55 -20.91
N SER A 176 -3.41 18.25 -21.87
CA SER A 176 -4.09 19.31 -22.61
C SER A 176 -5.31 18.76 -23.35
N ALA A 177 -6.28 19.63 -23.64
CA ALA A 177 -7.48 19.25 -24.40
C ALA A 177 -7.12 18.69 -25.80
N ALA A 178 -5.98 19.09 -26.37
CA ALA A 178 -5.47 18.58 -27.63
C ALA A 178 -4.76 17.23 -27.49
N GLY A 179 -3.97 17.03 -26.43
CA GLY A 179 -3.19 15.82 -26.19
C GLY A 179 -3.98 14.63 -25.64
N ALA A 180 -5.01 14.90 -24.84
CA ALA A 180 -5.86 13.87 -24.23
C ALA A 180 -7.36 14.31 -24.20
N PRO A 181 -8.01 14.43 -25.37
CA PRO A 181 -9.39 14.93 -25.46
C PRO A 181 -10.42 14.04 -24.74
N ARG A 182 -10.09 12.76 -24.51
CA ARG A 182 -10.98 11.77 -23.87
C ARG A 182 -10.69 11.53 -22.39
N LEU A 183 -9.75 12.26 -21.79
CA LEU A 183 -9.38 12.07 -20.40
C LEU A 183 -10.53 12.53 -19.47
N ALA A 184 -11.24 11.57 -18.88
CA ALA A 184 -12.38 11.83 -18.01
C ALA A 184 -12.00 12.57 -16.72
N ASP A 185 -10.81 12.28 -16.18
CA ASP A 185 -10.27 12.90 -14.97
C ASP A 185 -8.90 13.51 -15.28
N ARG A 186 -8.87 14.85 -15.39
CA ARG A 186 -7.65 15.62 -15.67
C ARG A 186 -6.85 15.96 -14.43
N GLU A 187 -7.44 15.83 -13.25
CA GLU A 187 -6.76 16.11 -11.98
C GLU A 187 -5.97 14.89 -11.50
N VAL A 188 -6.50 13.68 -11.73
CA VAL A 188 -5.91 12.42 -11.26
C VAL A 188 -5.63 11.47 -12.42
N ILE A 189 -4.43 11.60 -12.99
CA ILE A 189 -3.96 10.76 -14.10
C ILE A 189 -3.28 9.49 -13.54
N LEU A 190 -3.96 8.35 -13.61
CA LEU A 190 -3.39 7.04 -13.26
C LEU A 190 -3.63 6.01 -14.36
N PRO A 191 -2.85 4.92 -14.40
CA PRO A 191 -3.12 3.78 -15.28
C PRO A 191 -4.56 3.30 -15.16
N PHE A 192 -5.11 2.77 -16.25
CA PHE A 192 -6.54 2.42 -16.41
C PHE A 192 -7.16 1.83 -15.13
N ALA A 193 -6.59 0.76 -14.58
CA ALA A 193 -7.18 0.01 -13.48
C ALA A 193 -6.82 0.51 -12.08
N ASN A 194 -5.95 1.52 -11.94
CA ASN A 194 -5.67 2.17 -10.67
C ASN A 194 -6.81 3.15 -10.33
N LEU A 195 -7.47 2.95 -9.19
CA LEU A 195 -8.59 3.81 -8.75
C LEU A 195 -8.16 4.95 -7.83
N GLN A 196 -6.97 4.84 -7.25
CA GLN A 196 -6.43 5.82 -6.31
C GLN A 196 -4.90 5.74 -6.27
N THR A 197 -4.28 6.82 -5.81
CA THR A 197 -2.83 6.87 -5.48
C THR A 197 -2.54 6.17 -4.16
N ALA A 198 -1.25 5.96 -3.86
CA ALA A 198 -0.78 5.51 -2.54
C ALA A 198 -1.25 6.46 -1.41
N MET A 199 -1.33 7.77 -1.71
CA MET A 199 -1.78 8.82 -0.79
C MET A 199 -3.31 8.90 -0.63
N GLY A 200 -4.07 8.06 -1.34
CA GLY A 200 -5.52 7.96 -1.22
C GLY A 200 -6.32 8.95 -2.06
N VAL A 201 -5.67 9.73 -2.93
CA VAL A 201 -6.36 10.57 -3.93
C VAL A 201 -7.04 9.64 -4.93
N ARG A 202 -8.35 9.80 -5.15
CA ARG A 202 -9.17 8.87 -5.93
C ARG A 202 -9.56 9.46 -7.28
N LYS A 203 -9.63 8.60 -8.30
CA LYS A 203 -10.24 8.94 -9.58
C LYS A 203 -11.73 9.26 -9.42
N ALA A 204 -12.20 10.29 -10.09
CA ALA A 204 -13.61 10.67 -10.14
C ALA A 204 -14.41 9.77 -11.10
N HIS A 205 -14.48 8.46 -10.83
CA HIS A 205 -15.07 7.49 -11.77
C HIS A 205 -16.58 7.24 -11.60
N GLY A 206 -17.19 7.70 -10.51
CA GLY A 206 -18.64 7.61 -10.26
C GLY A 206 -19.19 6.20 -10.04
N ILE A 207 -18.32 5.18 -9.95
CA ILE A 207 -18.73 3.78 -9.70
C ILE A 207 -18.69 3.52 -8.20
N SER A 208 -19.78 3.05 -7.61
CA SER A 208 -19.85 2.64 -6.20
C SER A 208 -20.43 1.25 -6.05
N GLY A 209 -20.25 0.62 -4.88
CA GLY A 209 -20.71 -0.77 -4.65
C GLY A 209 -20.04 -1.79 -5.56
N SER A 210 -18.83 -1.49 -6.05
CA SER A 210 -18.09 -2.29 -7.05
C SER A 210 -17.40 -3.53 -6.48
N VAL A 211 -17.49 -3.72 -5.16
CA VAL A 211 -17.04 -4.90 -4.44
C VAL A 211 -18.09 -5.33 -3.41
N GLN A 212 -18.03 -6.59 -2.98
CA GLN A 212 -18.87 -7.12 -1.91
C GLN A 212 -18.77 -6.25 -0.64
N PRO A 213 -19.89 -6.02 0.05
CA PRO A 213 -19.90 -5.29 1.31
C PRO A 213 -19.05 -6.05 2.35
N ARG A 214 -18.63 -5.33 3.39
CA ARG A 214 -17.99 -5.95 4.54
C ARG A 214 -19.02 -6.85 5.21
N GLU A 215 -18.72 -8.14 5.39
CA GLU A 215 -19.43 -8.95 6.37
C GLU A 215 -19.23 -8.28 7.72
N GLU A 216 -20.33 -7.87 8.36
CA GLU A 216 -20.28 -7.43 9.75
C GLU A 216 -19.66 -8.55 10.57
N GLU A 217 -18.55 -8.23 11.22
CA GLU A 217 -17.83 -9.15 12.09
C GLU A 217 -18.79 -9.46 13.24
N ALA A 218 -19.44 -10.63 13.17
CA ALA A 218 -20.39 -11.06 14.17
C ALA A 218 -19.75 -10.87 15.55
N ALA A 219 -20.42 -10.10 16.42
CA ALA A 219 -19.93 -9.83 17.76
C ALA A 219 -19.50 -11.14 18.40
N ALA A 220 -18.24 -11.19 18.86
CA ALA A 220 -17.72 -12.38 19.53
C ALA A 220 -18.68 -12.74 20.66
N PRO A 221 -19.13 -14.01 20.77
CA PRO A 221 -20.01 -14.40 21.86
C PRO A 221 -19.31 -14.09 23.18
N GLU A 222 -20.04 -13.44 24.08
CA GLU A 222 -19.54 -13.13 25.43
C GLU A 222 -19.02 -14.42 26.06
N ARG A 223 -17.73 -14.42 26.42
CA ARG A 223 -17.11 -15.55 27.11
C ARG A 223 -17.77 -15.67 28.47
N ARG A 224 -18.67 -16.64 28.62
CA ARG A 224 -19.17 -17.06 29.93
C ARG A 224 -18.01 -17.66 30.71
N ILE A 225 -17.43 -16.85 31.59
CA ILE A 225 -16.49 -17.33 32.60
C ILE A 225 -17.32 -18.16 33.58
N VAL A 226 -17.04 -19.46 33.64
CA VAL A 226 -17.51 -20.32 34.73
C VAL A 226 -16.38 -20.31 35.76
N GLU A 227 -16.58 -19.63 36.88
CA GLU A 227 -15.74 -19.82 38.06
C GLU A 227 -15.93 -21.26 38.56
N VAL A 228 -14.85 -22.04 38.48
CA VAL A 228 -14.78 -23.35 39.12
C VAL A 228 -14.22 -23.11 40.53
N PRO A 229 -14.88 -23.57 41.60
CA PRO A 229 -14.35 -23.46 42.95
C PRO A 229 -13.06 -24.26 43.11
N ASP A 230 -12.12 -23.74 43.93
CA ASP A 230 -10.88 -24.42 44.28
C ASP A 230 -11.18 -25.76 44.95
N GLY A 231 -10.79 -26.85 44.28
CA GLY A 231 -10.88 -28.21 44.82
C GLY A 231 -9.63 -28.56 45.61
N ASP A 232 -9.78 -28.68 46.93
CA ASP A 232 -8.77 -29.24 47.83
C ASP A 232 -8.43 -30.69 47.43
N ALA A 233 -7.16 -30.95 47.18
CA ALA A 233 -6.64 -32.29 46.93
C ALA A 233 -5.59 -32.65 47.99
N ASP A 234 -6.08 -33.15 49.13
CA ASP A 234 -5.26 -33.82 50.14
C ASP A 234 -5.48 -35.34 50.06
N GLY A 235 -4.39 -36.10 49.91
CA GLY A 235 -4.41 -37.56 49.85
C GLY A 235 -3.12 -38.22 49.36
N ALA A 236 -2.10 -38.28 50.23
CA ALA A 236 -0.93 -39.17 50.17
C ALA A 236 -1.36 -40.66 50.31
N ALA A 237 -0.61 -41.75 50.08
CA ALA A 237 0.77 -42.11 49.71
C ALA A 237 0.66 -43.54 49.05
N GLU A 238 1.64 -44.27 48.52
CA GLU A 238 3.01 -44.55 48.98
C GLU A 238 3.75 -45.47 47.95
N SER A 239 5.07 -45.27 47.85
CA SER A 239 6.15 -46.27 47.62
C SER A 239 6.29 -47.07 46.30
N ALA A 240 7.36 -46.80 45.54
CA ALA A 240 8.63 -47.55 45.64
C ALA A 240 9.70 -47.20 44.56
N ARG A 241 10.83 -46.67 45.05
CA ARG A 241 12.26 -46.97 44.72
C ARG A 241 12.77 -46.92 43.27
N GLY A 242 13.67 -45.96 43.02
CA GLY A 242 14.73 -46.02 42.02
C GLY A 242 15.81 -44.96 42.28
N ARG A 243 17.08 -45.39 42.42
CA ARG A 243 18.26 -44.61 42.85
C ARG A 243 18.77 -43.58 41.81
N PRO A 244 19.61 -42.61 42.22
CA PRO A 244 19.93 -41.39 41.46
C PRO A 244 21.07 -41.59 40.45
N LEU A 245 20.94 -41.00 39.26
CA LEU A 245 22.00 -40.83 38.29
C LEU A 245 22.34 -39.34 38.14
N GLU A 246 23.63 -39.04 38.19
CA GLU A 246 24.23 -37.71 38.19
C GLU A 246 23.93 -36.90 36.90
N PRO A 247 23.95 -35.56 36.97
CA PRO A 247 23.65 -34.72 35.82
C PRO A 247 24.84 -34.68 34.85
N HIS A 248 24.63 -35.25 33.65
CA HIS A 248 25.53 -35.06 32.52
C HIS A 248 25.46 -33.60 32.02
N ARG A 249 26.61 -32.92 32.13
CA ARG A 249 26.95 -31.64 31.52
C ARG A 249 27.01 -31.81 29.98
N PRO A 250 26.22 -31.08 29.17
CA PRO A 250 26.54 -30.90 27.76
C PRO A 250 27.48 -29.71 27.55
N ALA A 251 28.42 -29.92 26.65
CA ALA A 251 29.50 -29.02 26.30
C ALA A 251 29.04 -27.75 25.57
N ALA A 252 29.86 -26.72 25.73
CA ALA A 252 29.78 -25.35 25.21
C ALA A 252 29.24 -25.21 23.77
N SER A 253 28.18 -24.42 23.66
CA SER A 253 27.74 -23.77 22.41
C SER A 253 28.71 -22.65 22.02
N ALA A 254 29.15 -22.70 20.75
CA ALA A 254 29.86 -21.62 20.07
C ALA A 254 28.96 -20.38 19.91
N PRO A 255 29.54 -19.17 19.75
CA PRO A 255 28.91 -17.91 20.14
C PRO A 255 27.85 -17.41 19.15
N PRO A 256 26.83 -16.67 19.63
CA PRO A 256 25.91 -15.95 18.76
C PRO A 256 26.67 -14.82 18.04
N ARG A 257 26.61 -14.85 16.71
CA ARG A 257 26.99 -13.71 15.87
C ARG A 257 25.98 -12.58 16.08
N GLY A 258 26.45 -11.53 16.76
CA GLY A 258 26.06 -10.13 16.61
C GLY A 258 24.59 -9.84 16.32
N SER A 259 23.78 -9.82 17.38
CA SER A 259 22.57 -9.01 17.42
C SER A 259 22.94 -7.54 17.17
N GLY A 260 22.64 -7.03 15.97
CA GLY A 260 22.68 -5.60 15.71
C GLY A 260 21.68 -4.90 16.62
N ALA A 261 22.18 -4.09 17.54
CA ALA A 261 21.41 -3.30 18.48
C ALA A 261 20.35 -2.45 17.75
N ALA A 262 19.13 -2.46 18.29
CA ALA A 262 18.08 -1.51 17.95
C ALA A 262 18.50 -0.09 18.40
N PRO A 263 18.30 0.96 17.61
CA PRO A 263 18.52 2.33 18.06
C PRO A 263 17.28 2.81 18.82
N THR A 264 17.19 2.51 20.11
CA THR A 264 16.28 3.19 21.04
C THR A 264 17.06 4.22 21.84
N GLY A 265 16.82 5.51 21.59
CA GLY A 265 17.40 6.58 22.39
C GLY A 265 17.21 7.95 21.78
N ARG A 266 15.97 8.45 21.72
CA ARG A 266 15.73 9.91 21.74
C ARG A 266 15.64 10.33 23.19
N THR A 267 16.24 11.46 23.55
CA THR A 267 16.16 11.96 24.92
C THR A 267 14.73 12.38 25.25
N PRO A 268 14.28 12.35 26.52
CA PRO A 268 12.95 12.85 26.90
C PRO A 268 12.66 14.27 26.41
N ASP A 269 13.70 15.12 26.37
CA ASP A 269 13.62 16.51 25.91
C ASP A 269 13.36 16.62 24.39
N ASP A 270 13.83 15.65 23.60
CA ASP A 270 13.57 15.58 22.15
C ASP A 270 12.09 15.24 21.86
N VAL A 271 11.49 14.34 22.67
CA VAL A 271 10.09 13.91 22.46
C VAL A 271 9.11 15.01 22.86
N ALA A 272 9.39 15.74 23.95
CA ALA A 272 8.60 16.90 24.35
C ALA A 272 8.61 17.99 23.25
N SER A 273 9.79 18.31 22.71
CA SER A 273 9.94 19.30 21.63
C SER A 273 9.23 18.88 20.33
N ILE A 274 9.22 17.57 20.02
CA ILE A 274 8.45 17.01 18.92
C ILE A 274 6.95 17.17 19.17
N ASN A 275 6.46 16.87 20.37
CA ASN A 275 5.05 17.06 20.73
C ASN A 275 4.63 18.52 20.64
N ASP A 276 5.45 19.44 21.14
CA ASP A 276 5.17 20.87 21.11
C ASP A 276 4.98 21.38 19.68
N LEU A 277 5.88 20.98 18.79
CA LEU A 277 5.83 21.34 17.38
C LEU A 277 4.61 20.71 16.66
N LEU A 278 4.36 19.43 16.87
CA LEU A 278 3.23 18.75 16.24
C LEU A 278 1.90 19.34 16.69
N GLN A 279 1.76 19.69 17.98
CA GLN A 279 0.59 20.37 18.51
C GLN A 279 0.50 21.81 17.98
N GLU A 280 1.60 22.57 17.90
CA GLU A 280 1.63 23.92 17.29
C GLU A 280 1.13 23.91 15.83
N VAL A 281 1.53 22.92 15.04
CA VAL A 281 1.11 22.78 13.64
C VAL A 281 -0.33 22.28 13.55
N ALA A 282 -0.69 21.23 14.28
CA ALA A 282 -2.04 20.68 14.25
C ALA A 282 -3.07 21.73 14.69
N CYS A 283 -2.79 22.54 15.72
CA CYS A 283 -3.70 23.55 16.22
C CYS A 283 -3.87 24.76 15.28
N ARG A 284 -2.92 25.03 14.37
CA ARG A 284 -3.03 26.10 13.36
C ARG A 284 -3.83 25.68 12.12
N ARG A 285 -4.08 24.39 11.93
CA ARG A 285 -4.89 23.89 10.80
C ARG A 285 -6.38 24.10 11.08
N LEU A 286 -7.14 24.45 10.03
CA LEU A 286 -8.60 24.62 10.06
C LEU A 286 -9.33 23.39 10.63
N LEU A 287 -8.88 22.20 10.27
CA LEU A 287 -9.46 20.93 10.75
C LEU A 287 -8.88 20.45 12.08
N ARG A 288 -7.94 21.20 12.68
CA ARG A 288 -7.22 20.84 13.92
C ARG A 288 -6.64 19.43 13.94
N GLU A 289 -6.34 18.89 12.75
CA GLU A 289 -5.85 17.53 12.53
C GLU A 289 -4.65 17.57 11.57
N LEU A 290 -3.66 16.72 11.86
CA LEU A 290 -2.42 16.61 11.13
C LEU A 290 -2.18 15.15 10.75
N SER A 291 -2.00 14.88 9.45
CA SER A 291 -1.67 13.53 8.98
C SER A 291 -0.23 13.16 9.40
N VAL A 292 0.07 11.86 9.51
CA VAL A 292 1.46 11.42 9.79
C VAL A 292 2.45 11.91 8.74
N ALA A 293 2.03 12.01 7.48
CA ALA A 293 2.89 12.46 6.39
C ALA A 293 3.23 13.95 6.55
N ASP A 294 2.23 14.79 6.80
CA ASP A 294 2.42 16.22 7.08
C ASP A 294 3.28 16.44 8.33
N ALA A 295 3.00 15.69 9.39
CA ALA A 295 3.76 15.72 10.63
C ALA A 295 5.23 15.34 10.41
N ALA A 296 5.50 14.28 9.64
CA ALA A 296 6.85 13.86 9.32
C ALA A 296 7.58 14.89 8.43
N ALA A 297 6.88 15.55 7.51
CA ALA A 297 7.42 16.62 6.67
C ALA A 297 7.83 17.85 7.52
N GLU A 298 6.97 18.30 8.44
CA GLU A 298 7.25 19.42 9.35
C GLU A 298 8.42 19.14 10.30
N LEU A 299 8.45 17.94 10.88
CA LEU A 299 9.56 17.51 11.74
C LEU A 299 10.88 17.41 10.97
N SER A 300 10.83 17.02 9.69
CA SER A 300 12.01 16.97 8.83
C SER A 300 12.49 18.36 8.44
N ALA A 301 11.56 19.26 8.09
CA ALA A 301 11.83 20.66 7.73
C ALA A 301 12.50 21.42 8.89
N ARG A 302 12.03 21.19 10.12
CA ARG A 302 12.60 21.79 11.34
C ARG A 302 13.80 21.04 11.92
N GLY A 303 14.26 19.99 11.25
CA GLY A 303 15.50 19.29 11.60
C GLY A 303 15.38 18.29 12.77
N PHE A 304 14.20 18.09 13.35
CA PHE A 304 13.95 17.11 14.43
C PHE A 304 14.18 15.66 14.03
N LEU A 305 14.25 15.36 12.73
CA LEU A 305 14.48 14.02 12.18
C LEU A 305 15.84 13.87 11.48
N ARG A 306 16.76 14.82 11.64
CA ARG A 306 18.12 14.71 11.09
C ARG A 306 18.97 13.80 11.96
N GLY A 307 19.42 12.67 11.42
CA GLY A 307 20.43 11.80 12.06
C GLY A 307 20.10 10.30 12.11
N THR A 308 18.87 9.88 11.79
CA THR A 308 18.52 8.45 11.72
C THR A 308 18.46 7.97 10.27
N ARG A 309 19.11 6.84 9.95
CA ARG A 309 18.97 6.13 8.66
C ARG A 309 17.55 5.57 8.42
N ALA A 310 16.65 5.68 9.39
CA ALA A 310 15.24 5.30 9.28
C ALA A 310 14.41 6.49 8.76
N GLN A 311 13.53 6.23 7.79
CA GLN A 311 12.68 7.23 7.15
C GLN A 311 11.84 8.01 8.18
N PRO A 312 11.71 9.35 8.06
CA PRO A 312 10.95 10.23 8.96
C PRO A 312 9.57 9.71 9.40
N VAL A 313 8.81 9.16 8.44
CA VAL A 313 7.47 8.61 8.67
C VAL A 313 7.51 7.33 9.50
N ALA A 314 8.52 6.47 9.30
CA ALA A 314 8.67 5.23 10.05
C ALA A 314 9.00 5.52 11.53
N VAL A 315 9.89 6.49 11.78
CA VAL A 315 10.21 6.92 13.14
C VAL A 315 9.00 7.53 13.83
N LEU A 316 8.26 8.40 13.13
CA LEU A 316 7.03 8.98 13.69
C LEU A 316 5.94 7.93 13.94
N ARG A 317 5.77 6.95 13.04
CA ARG A 317 4.85 5.81 13.24
C ARG A 317 5.21 4.99 14.48
N GLU A 318 6.49 4.75 14.74
CA GLU A 318 6.91 4.07 15.96
C GLU A 318 6.63 4.90 17.21
N LEU A 319 6.83 6.22 17.19
CA LEU A 319 6.47 7.09 18.31
C LEU A 319 4.96 7.10 18.58
N LEU A 320 4.14 7.11 17.51
CA LEU A 320 2.68 7.04 17.60
C LEU A 320 2.21 5.70 18.18
N LYS A 321 2.74 4.57 17.68
CA LYS A 321 2.42 3.22 18.21
C LYS A 321 2.78 3.06 19.68
N ASN A 322 3.89 3.66 20.10
CA ASN A 322 4.36 3.63 21.49
C ASN A 322 3.64 4.64 22.41
N GLY A 323 2.61 5.34 21.91
CA GLY A 323 1.84 6.30 22.70
C GLY A 323 2.66 7.51 23.17
N ARG A 324 3.74 7.85 22.48
CA ARG A 324 4.64 8.95 22.85
C ARG A 324 4.23 10.31 22.29
N ILE A 325 3.26 10.32 21.37
CA ILE A 325 2.78 11.53 20.71
C ILE A 325 1.40 11.93 21.23
N GLU A 326 1.27 13.16 21.69
CA GLU A 326 0.00 13.70 22.20
C GLU A 326 -1.02 13.88 21.09
N GLY A 327 -2.30 13.62 21.40
CA GLY A 327 -3.40 13.75 20.43
C GLY A 327 -3.35 12.71 19.30
N ALA A 328 -2.49 11.69 19.40
CA ALA A 328 -2.44 10.59 18.47
C ALA A 328 -3.76 9.81 18.50
N VAL A 329 -4.46 9.80 17.37
CA VAL A 329 -5.66 9.00 17.15
C VAL A 329 -5.41 8.05 16.00
N GLN A 330 -5.89 6.82 16.14
CA GLN A 330 -5.89 5.86 15.07
C GLN A 330 -7.32 5.67 14.58
N ASP A 331 -7.57 5.93 13.30
CA ASP A 331 -8.89 5.73 12.70
C ASP A 331 -9.22 4.23 12.55
N THR A 332 -10.46 3.95 12.15
CA THR A 332 -10.97 2.59 11.93
C THR A 332 -10.24 1.85 10.79
N ASP A 333 -9.50 2.57 9.95
CA ASP A 333 -8.66 2.05 8.86
C ASP A 333 -7.18 1.88 9.29
N ARG A 334 -6.88 1.99 10.60
CA ARG A 334 -5.54 1.91 11.19
C ARG A 334 -4.60 3.04 10.75
N ARG A 335 -5.12 4.14 10.20
CA ARG A 335 -4.33 5.34 9.89
C ARG A 335 -4.21 6.18 11.14
N TRP A 336 -2.98 6.63 11.38
CA TRP A 336 -2.71 7.55 12.47
C TRP A 336 -2.94 8.99 12.01
N ALA A 337 -3.52 9.80 12.89
CA ALA A 337 -3.59 11.24 12.77
C ALA A 337 -3.24 11.85 14.13
N ILE A 338 -2.78 13.10 14.12
CA ILE A 338 -2.46 13.85 15.34
C ILE A 338 -3.48 14.98 15.42
N ARG A 339 -4.35 14.92 16.43
CA ARG A 339 -5.32 15.98 16.72
C ARG A 339 -4.72 16.98 17.68
N CYS A 340 -5.07 18.24 17.47
CA CYS A 340 -4.79 19.28 18.44
C CYS A 340 -5.56 18.98 19.74
N VAL A 341 -4.85 18.87 20.85
CA VAL A 341 -5.43 18.69 22.21
C VAL A 341 -5.26 19.93 23.09
N ARG A 342 -4.54 20.96 22.61
CA ARG A 342 -4.44 22.24 23.31
C ARG A 342 -5.77 22.98 23.23
N GLU A 343 -6.41 23.21 24.37
CA GLU A 343 -7.57 24.09 24.45
C GLU A 343 -7.14 25.52 24.07
N GLY A 344 -7.97 26.19 23.26
CA GLY A 344 -7.60 27.44 22.60
C GLY A 344 -7.30 28.56 23.59
N GLY A 345 -6.00 28.86 23.77
CA GLY A 345 -5.56 30.20 24.16
C GLY A 345 -5.59 31.08 22.91
N ARG A 346 -6.44 32.12 22.95
CA ARG A 346 -6.36 33.25 22.02
C ARG A 346 -5.02 33.94 22.11
#